data_AF-A0A6L4Z393-F1
#
_entry.id   AF-A0A6L4Z393-F1
#
_cell.length_a   1.000
_cell.length_b   1.000
_cell.length_c   1.000
_cell.angle_alpha   90.00
_cell.angle_beta   90.00
_cell.angle_gamma   90.00
#
_symmetry.space_group_name_H-M   'P 1'
#
loop_
_entity.id
_entity.type
_entity.pdbx_description
1 polymer ?
#
loop_
_entity_poly.entity_id
_entity_poly.type
_entity_poly.pdbx_seq_one_letter_code
_entity_poly.pdbx_strand_id
1 'polypeptide(L)' 'MELYILRHAIAVERFDWSDSDDARPLSSYGIAKMKQNATGLTRLLPKI' A
#
# COMPACT_ATOMS: atom_id res chain seq x y z
N MET A 1 6.71 22.81 2.98
CA MET A 1 6.69 21.66 2.04
C MET A 1 6.49 20.42 2.87
N GLU A 2 5.48 19.62 2.54
CA GLU A 2 5.09 18.44 3.32
C GLU A 2 5.48 17.18 2.54
N LEU A 3 6.18 16.26 3.21
CA LEU A 3 6.56 14.96 2.65
C LEU A 3 5.87 13.87 3.47
N TYR A 4 5.10 13.03 2.80
CA TYR A 4 4.41 11.91 3.43
C TYR A 4 5.09 10.60 3.05
N ILE A 5 5.61 9.88 4.06
CA ILE A 5 6.24 8.57 3.87
C ILE A 5 5.21 7.50 4.17
N LEU A 6 5.04 6.57 3.23
CA LEU A 6 4.08 5.48 3.32
C LEU A 6 4.82 4.14 3.20
N ARG A 7 4.46 3.20 4.08
CA ARG A 7 4.86 1.80 3.92
C ARG A 7 3.95 1.13 2.90
N HIS A 8 4.49 0.17 2.13
CA HIS A 8 3.67 -0.73 1.33
C HIS A 8 2.62 -1.43 2.19
N ALA A 9 1.47 -1.77 1.60
CA ALA A 9 0.43 -2.51 2.31
C ALA A 9 0.82 -4.00 2.47
N ILE A 10 -0.08 -4.80 3.04
CA ILE A 10 0.16 -6.22 3.31
C ILE A 10 0.41 -6.96 1.99
N ALA A 11 1.59 -7.57 1.86
CA ALA A 11 1.94 -8.45 0.74
C ALA A 11 1.44 -9.89 0.98
N VAL A 12 1.37 -10.70 -0.08
CA VAL A 12 1.20 -12.16 0.04
C VAL A 12 2.35 -12.71 0.89
N GLU A 13 2.16 -13.77 1.67
CA GLU A 13 3.24 -14.32 2.49
C GLU A 13 4.40 -14.85 1.65
N ARG A 14 5.63 -14.77 2.18
CA ARG A 14 6.83 -15.20 1.44
C ARG A 14 6.81 -16.69 1.11
N PHE A 15 6.26 -17.52 2.00
CA PHE A 15 6.16 -18.96 1.78
C PHE A 15 5.13 -19.33 0.70
N ASP A 16 4.18 -18.45 0.41
CA ASP A 16 3.11 -18.64 -0.59
C ASP A 16 3.49 -18.04 -1.95
N TRP A 17 4.68 -17.46 -2.09
CA TRP A 17 5.15 -16.82 -3.31
C TRP A 17 6.39 -17.51 -3.86
N SER A 18 6.28 -18.05 -5.07
CA SER A 18 7.32 -18.89 -5.68
C SER A 18 8.36 -18.12 -6.51
N ASP A 19 8.12 -16.84 -6.77
CA ASP A 19 8.98 -15.99 -7.60
C ASP A 19 9.79 -15.01 -6.73
N SER A 20 10.49 -14.06 -7.35
CA SER A 20 11.27 -13.03 -6.66
C SER A 20 10.43 -12.24 -5.64
N ASP A 21 11.00 -11.96 -4.47
CA ASP A 21 10.37 -11.14 -3.41
C ASP A 21 10.02 -9.74 -3.92
N ASP A 22 10.79 -9.22 -4.88
CA ASP A 22 10.55 -7.92 -5.52
C ASP A 22 9.25 -7.91 -6.34
N ALA A 23 8.83 -9.06 -6.86
CA ALA A 23 7.60 -9.23 -7.63
C ALA A 23 6.40 -9.62 -6.75
N ARG A 24 6.59 -9.79 -5.43
CA ARG A 24 5.54 -10.29 -4.53
C ARG A 24 4.39 -9.29 -4.42
N PRO A 25 3.17 -9.67 -4.85
CA PRO A 25 2.06 -8.72 -4.91
C PRO A 25 1.48 -8.44 -3.52
N LEU A 26 0.65 -7.39 -3.46
CA LEU A 26 -0.21 -7.14 -2.31
C LEU A 26 -1.23 -8.27 -2.16
N SER A 27 -1.52 -8.66 -0.92
CA SER A 27 -2.66 -9.53 -0.65
C SER A 27 -3.98 -8.81 -0.94
N SER A 28 -5.08 -9.54 -1.12
CA SER A 28 -6.41 -8.94 -1.31
C SER A 28 -6.78 -7.97 -0.19
N TYR A 29 -6.42 -8.31 1.05
CA TYR A 29 -6.55 -7.43 2.21
C TYR A 29 -5.64 -6.21 2.12
N GLY A 30 -4.38 -6.39 1.71
CA GLY A 30 -3.44 -5.30 1.47
C GLY A 30 -3.95 -4.31 0.42
N ILE A 31 -4.53 -4.80 -0.68
CA ILE A 31 -5.14 -3.98 -1.73
C ILE A 31 -6.30 -3.16 -1.16
N ALA A 32 -7.22 -3.78 -0.41
CA ALA A 32 -8.34 -3.09 0.21
C ALA A 32 -7.86 -1.99 1.19
N LYS A 33 -6.86 -2.29 2.01
CA LYS A 33 -6.23 -1.32 2.92
C LYS A 33 -5.56 -0.18 2.18
N MET A 34 -4.84 -0.45 1.10
CA MET A 34 -4.17 0.59 0.31
C MET A 34 -5.19 1.56 -0.29
N LYS A 35 -6.32 1.06 -0.81
CA LYS A 35 -7.42 1.89 -1.32
C LYS A 35 -8.03 2.77 -0.24
N GLN A 36 -8.27 2.22 0.95
CA GLN A 36 -8.78 2.99 2.09
C GLN A 36 -7.80 4.12 2.49
N ASN A 37 -6.51 3.80 2.58
CA ASN A 37 -5.48 4.75 2.95
C ASN A 37 -5.30 5.87 1.91
N ALA A 38 -5.37 5.53 0.62
CA ALA A 38 -5.33 6.52 -0.47
C ALA A 38 -6.47 7.55 -0.34
N THR A 39 -7.68 7.10 -0.01
CA THR A 39 -8.81 8.01 0.28
C THR A 39 -8.59 8.86 1.53
N GLY A 40 -7.86 8.35 2.52
CA GLY A 40 -7.45 9.15 3.69
C GLY A 40 -6.44 10.23 3.32
N LEU A 41 -5.47 9.89 2.46
CA LEU A 41 -4.40 10.80 2.04
C LEU A 41 -4.94 12.01 1.27
N THR A 42 -5.99 11.84 0.45
CA THR A 42 -6.62 12.98 -0.26
C THR A 42 -7.18 14.04 0.68
N ARG A 43 -7.50 13.69 1.94
CA ARG A 43 -7.98 14.64 2.95
C ARG A 43 -6.86 15.45 3.59
N LEU A 44 -5.62 14.98 3.50
CA LEU A 44 -4.44 15.68 4.01
C LEU A 44 -3.89 16.69 3.01
N LEU A 45 -4.27 16.56 1.73
CA LEU A 45 -3.87 17.53 0.71
C LEU A 45 -4.63 18.85 0.93
N PRO A 46 -3.95 20.01 0.78
CA PRO A 46 -4.61 21.31 0.80
C PRO A 46 -5.73 21.34 -0.25
N LYS A 47 -6.92 21.82 0.14
CA LYS A 47 -7.98 22.09 -0.83
C LYS A 47 -7.57 23.31 -1.65
N ILE A 48 -7.41 23.12 -2.96
CA ILE A 48 -7.19 24.20 -3.93
C ILE A 48 -8.53 24.93 -4.14
#